data_AF-A0A4V6HYD3-F1
#
_entry.id   AF-A0A4V6HYD3-F1
#
_cell.length_a   1.000
_cell.length_b   1.000
_cell.length_c   1.000
_cell.angle_alpha   90.00
_cell.angle_beta   90.00
_cell.angle_gamma   90.00
#
_symmetry.space_group_name_H-M   'P 1'
#
loop_
_entity.id
_entity.type
_entity.pdbx_description
1 polymer ?
#
loop_
_entity_poly.entity_id
_entity_poly.type
_entity_poly.pdbx_seq_one_letter_code
_entity_poly.pdbx_strand_id
1 'polypeptide(L)' 'MNWLDKLKIALLEQDDQKAFDLIAHLPDDLESSPLEEKMQALELIQQTKDLLESKQLQTQIYMEQIKAAKKFLEILD' A
#
# COMPACT_ATOMS: atom_id res chain seq x y z
N MET A 1 8.32 18.46 -5.53
CA MET A 1 7.12 17.75 -5.01
C MET A 1 7.31 17.52 -3.53
N ASN A 2 6.31 17.92 -2.74
CA ASN A 2 6.31 17.70 -1.29
C ASN A 2 5.95 16.23 -0.98
N TRP A 3 5.96 15.85 0.30
CA TRP A 3 5.65 14.49 0.73
C TRP A 3 4.23 14.06 0.32
N LEU A 4 3.22 14.94 0.47
CA LEU A 4 1.84 14.67 0.07
C LEU A 4 1.70 14.38 -1.43
N ASP A 5 2.36 15.14 -2.28
CA ASP A 5 2.36 14.92 -3.74
C ASP A 5 2.94 13.55 -4.08
N LYS A 6 4.05 13.17 -3.42
CA LYS A 6 4.69 11.87 -3.63
C LYS A 6 3.77 10.73 -3.20
N LEU A 7 3.04 10.89 -2.09
CA LEU A 7 2.11 9.87 -1.59
C LEU A 7 0.90 9.75 -2.52
N LYS A 8 0.35 10.86 -3.00
CA LYS A 8 -0.71 10.85 -4.02
C LYS A 8 -0.28 10.11 -5.28
N ILE A 9 0.94 10.37 -5.78
CA ILE A 9 1.48 9.68 -6.96
C ILE A 9 1.62 8.18 -6.70
N ALA A 10 2.20 7.79 -5.56
CA ALA A 10 2.34 6.37 -5.23
C ALA A 10 0.98 5.64 -5.18
N LEU A 11 -0.04 6.28 -4.61
CA LEU A 11 -1.41 5.76 -4.59
C LEU A 11 -2.03 5.66 -5.99
N LEU A 12 -1.85 6.68 -6.85
CA LEU A 12 -2.32 6.67 -8.23
C LEU A 12 -1.64 5.57 -9.08
N GLU A 13 -0.36 5.33 -8.83
CA GLU A 13 0.44 4.28 -9.48
C GLU A 13 0.14 2.88 -8.90
N GLN A 14 -0.68 2.78 -7.85
CA GLN A 14 -0.90 1.55 -7.06
C GLN A 14 0.40 0.90 -6.58
N ASP A 15 1.41 1.72 -6.34
CA ASP A 15 2.72 1.33 -5.81
C ASP A 15 2.64 1.25 -4.28
N ASP A 16 2.24 0.09 -3.79
CA ASP A 16 2.02 -0.18 -2.38
C ASP A 16 3.32 -0.11 -1.56
N GLN A 17 4.45 -0.49 -2.16
CA GLN A 17 5.76 -0.40 -1.50
C GLN A 17 6.15 1.06 -1.26
N LYS A 18 6.07 1.90 -2.29
CA LYS A 18 6.42 3.32 -2.19
C LYS A 18 5.43 4.08 -1.30
N ALA A 19 4.14 3.75 -1.35
CA ALA A 19 3.15 4.32 -0.45
C ALA A 19 3.45 3.96 1.01
N PHE A 20 3.79 2.69 1.29
CA PHE A 20 4.23 2.24 2.61
C PHE A 20 5.49 2.98 3.09
N ASP A 21 6.51 3.07 2.24
CA ASP A 21 7.77 3.73 2.60
C ASP A 21 7.57 5.20 2.97
N LEU A 22 6.65 5.88 2.28
CA LEU A 22 6.29 7.27 2.56
C LEU A 22 5.55 7.44 3.90
N ILE A 23 4.63 6.52 4.25
CA ILE A 23 3.94 6.60 5.56
C ILE A 23 4.83 6.16 6.73
N ALA A 24 5.81 5.28 6.48
CA ALA A 24 6.78 4.86 7.49
C ALA A 24 7.78 5.98 7.85
N HIS A 25 7.97 6.94 6.93
CA HIS A 25 8.85 8.09 7.09
C HIS A 25 8.05 9.39 6.97
N LEU A 26 7.18 9.63 7.97
CA LEU A 26 6.40 10.87 8.03
C LEU A 26 7.34 12.09 8.12
N PRO A 27 6.98 13.22 7.50
CA PRO A 27 7.73 14.46 7.64
C PRO A 27 7.67 14.99 9.08
N ASP A 28 8.81 15.42 9.62
CA ASP A 28 8.89 15.97 10.98
C ASP A 28 8.07 17.25 11.15
N ASP A 29 7.88 18.02 10.07
CA ASP A 29 7.13 19.26 10.06
C ASP A 29 5.61 19.05 10.01
N LEU A 30 5.13 17.83 9.74
CA LEU A 30 3.70 17.50 9.63
C LEU A 30 2.92 17.83 10.92
N GLU A 31 3.54 17.71 12.09
CA GLU A 31 2.89 18.07 13.36
C GLU A 31 2.67 19.59 13.46
N SER A 32 3.53 20.40 12.85
CA SER A 32 3.43 21.86 12.82
C SER A 32 2.60 22.39 11.64
N SER A 33 2.29 21.53 10.66
CA SER A 33 1.54 21.90 9.47
C SER A 33 0.12 22.41 9.74
N PRO A 34 -0.45 23.21 8.81
CA PRO A 34 -1.85 23.63 8.86
C PRO A 34 -2.82 22.45 8.97
N LEU A 35 -4.00 22.68 9.56
CA LEU A 35 -5.02 21.65 9.75
C LEU A 35 -5.42 20.96 8.44
N GLU A 36 -5.57 21.72 7.36
CA GLU A 36 -5.93 21.18 6.04
C GLU A 36 -4.91 20.15 5.54
N GLU A 37 -3.61 20.45 5.71
CA GLU A 37 -2.52 19.56 5.31
C GLU A 37 -2.53 18.26 6.12
N LYS A 38 -2.78 18.36 7.43
CA LYS A 38 -2.93 17.20 8.33
C LYS A 38 -4.13 16.34 7.97
N MET A 39 -5.26 16.97 7.63
CA MET A 39 -6.46 16.24 7.19
C MET A 39 -6.19 15.50 5.90
N GLN A 40 -5.49 16.13 4.95
CA GLN A 40 -5.09 15.47 3.71
C GLN A 40 -4.11 14.30 3.97
N ALA A 41 -3.15 14.48 4.88
CA ALA A 41 -2.23 13.40 5.26
C ALA A 41 -3.00 12.19 5.83
N LEU A 42 -3.97 12.43 6.73
CA LEU A 42 -4.80 11.37 7.31
C LEU A 42 -5.59 10.61 6.24
N GLU A 43 -6.18 11.33 5.29
CA GLU A 43 -6.92 10.73 4.18
C GLU A 43 -6.03 9.82 3.33
N LEU A 44 -4.83 10.29 2.96
CA LEU A 44 -3.90 9.51 2.14
C LEU A 44 -3.32 8.32 2.89
N ILE A 45 -3.08 8.45 4.21
CA ILE A 45 -2.66 7.31 5.05
C ILE A 45 -3.77 6.25 5.10
N GLN A 46 -5.04 6.67 5.23
CA GLN A 46 -6.17 5.74 5.19
C GLN A 46 -6.26 5.04 3.82
N GLN A 47 -6.11 5.77 2.72
CA GLN A 47 -6.07 5.16 1.38
C GLN A 47 -4.89 4.18 1.20
N THR A 48 -3.74 4.49 1.80
CA THR A 48 -2.57 3.60 1.79
C THR A 48 -2.86 2.31 2.54
N LYS A 49 -3.53 2.40 3.70
CA LYS A 49 -3.97 1.22 4.45
C LYS A 49 -4.90 0.36 3.60
N ASP A 50 -5.91 0.95 2.97
CA ASP A 50 -6.88 0.22 2.14
C ASP A 50 -6.19 -0.46 0.94
N LEU A 51 -5.19 0.19 0.32
CA LEU A 51 -4.36 -0.39 -0.73
C LEU A 51 -3.59 -1.61 -0.21
N LEU A 52 -2.94 -1.51 0.95
CA LEU A 52 -2.17 -2.61 1.55
C LEU A 52 -3.06 -3.80 1.91
N GLU A 53 -4.25 -3.57 2.47
CA GLU A 53 -5.22 -4.62 2.77
C GLU A 53 -5.69 -5.33 1.48
N SER A 54 -5.93 -4.58 0.41
CA SER A 54 -6.28 -5.15 -0.90
C SER A 54 -5.16 -6.03 -1.47
N LYS A 55 -3.90 -5.57 -1.40
CA LYS A 55 -2.72 -6.32 -1.86
C LYS A 55 -2.47 -7.57 -1.02
N GLN A 56 -2.73 -7.51 0.28
CA GLN A 56 -2.69 -8.68 1.17
C GLN A 56 -3.69 -9.74 0.72
N LEU A 57 -4.94 -9.36 0.45
CA LEU A 57 -5.97 -10.28 -0.03
C LEU A 57 -5.60 -10.90 -1.39
N GLN A 58 -5.10 -10.10 -2.33
CA GLN A 58 -4.62 -10.61 -3.63
C GLN A 58 -3.50 -11.65 -3.46
N THR A 59 -2.55 -11.37 -2.56
CA THR A 59 -1.45 -12.29 -2.26
C THR A 59 -1.97 -13.62 -1.70
N GLN A 60 -2.97 -13.59 -0.82
CA GLN A 60 -3.61 -14.82 -0.31
C GLN A 60 -4.23 -15.66 -1.43
N ILE A 61 -4.94 -15.02 -2.36
CA ILE A 61 -5.54 -15.70 -3.52
C ILE A 61 -4.45 -16.35 -4.38
N TYR A 62 -3.37 -15.63 -4.68
CA TYR A 62 -2.26 -16.18 -5.47
C TYR A 62 -1.59 -17.37 -4.78
N MET A 63 -1.43 -17.33 -3.46
CA MET A 63 -0.90 -18.48 -2.71
C MET A 63 -1.79 -19.72 -2.83
N GLU A 64 -3.11 -19.57 -2.76
CA GLU A 64 -4.03 -20.70 -2.94
C GLU A 64 -3.98 -21.27 -4.36
N GLN A 65 -3.90 -20.41 -5.38
CA GLN A 65 -3.71 -20.84 -6.77
C GLN A 65 -2.40 -21.60 -6.97
N ILE A 66 -1.30 -21.13 -6.37
CA ILE A 66 0.00 -21.81 -6.41
C ILE A 66 -0.08 -23.18 -5.72
N LYS A 67 -0.76 -23.28 -4.56
CA LYS A 67 -0.95 -24.57 -3.87
C LYS A 67 -1.73 -25.56 -4.73
N ALA A 68 -2.79 -25.11 -5.40
CA ALA A 68 -3.57 -25.96 -6.30
C ALA A 68 -2.73 -26.45 -7.49
N ALA A 69 -1.95 -25.56 -8.11
CA ALA A 69 -1.04 -25.93 -9.20
C ALA A 69 0.02 -26.96 -8.75
N LYS A 70 0.61 -26.78 -7.55
CA LYS A 70 1.58 -27.74 -6.99
C LYS A 70 0.98 -29.13 -6.78
N LYS A 71 -0.21 -29.20 -6.16
CA LYS A 71 -0.94 -30.46 -5.97
C LYS A 71 -1.23 -31.16 -7.29
N PHE A 72 -1.55 -30.41 -8.35
CA PHE A 72 -1.79 -30.98 -9.66
C PHE A 72 -0.53 -31.61 -10.26
N LEU A 73 0.62 -30.95 -10.13
CA LEU A 73 1.90 -31.50 -10.60
C LEU A 73 2.27 -32.80 -9.86
N GLU A 74 2.05 -32.85 -8.53
CA GLU A 74 2.29 -34.06 -7.72
C GLU A 74 1.43 -35.27 -8.12
N ILE A 75 0.28 -35.07 -8.80
CA ILE A 75 -0.57 -36.17 -9.30
C ILE A 75 -0.03 -36.72 -10.63
N LEU A 76 0.77 -35.95 -11.37
CA LEU A 76 1.28 -36.31 -12.69
C LEU A 76 2.66 -36.98 -12.65
N ASP A 77 3.39 -36.88 -11.54
CA ASP A 77 4.66 -37.57 -11.26
C ASP A 77 4.43 -38.98 -10.67
#